data_AF-A0A0Q6SJV6-F1
#
_entry.id   AF-A0A0Q6SJV6-F1
#
_cell.length_a   1.000
_cell.length_b   1.000
_cell.length_c   1.000
_cell.angle_alpha   90.00
_cell.angle_beta   90.00
_cell.angle_gamma   90.00
#
_symmetry.space_group_name_H-M   'P 1'
#
loop_
_entity.id
_entity.type
_entity.pdbx_description
1 polymer ?
#
loop_
_entity_poly.entity_id
_entity_poly.type
_entity_poly.pdbx_seq_one_letter_code
_entity_poly.pdbx_strand_id
1 'polypeptide(L)'
;MTMTTLPIKGPHRSFLQALASSVFSHGRYTDKGRFADRVSDAAPGNSPTSSQSLRSPAYDQVARSITCLPLLDTVNLDDRQRADLVIGTAAVEAAWKAVQADARWANHSLMRNCILLALIVRDILHGMGRLDAVVMPVGAQLLRYYNGEPSNVLTIGSPDAPVLPNAWNAHMVVKIGDILFDPTCGQTQRHWNAAPDTAALLLRPECGKVSLFEHGEADAIAQFRYNRAGYDYVMTYFHLTPASAKRAVGWEAYKDALPKRRAPLVQSALQMLRNIQLPTARMGVAA
;
A
#
# COMPACT_ATOMS: atom_id res chain seq x y z
N MET A 1 8.66 2.92 -36.09
CA MET A 1 7.89 3.80 -35.19
C MET A 1 8.76 4.14 -34.00
N THR A 2 9.40 5.29 -34.07
CA THR A 2 10.40 5.79 -33.14
C THR A 2 9.69 6.69 -32.11
N MET A 3 9.81 6.37 -30.83
CA MET A 3 9.31 7.25 -29.75
C MET A 3 10.30 8.39 -29.54
N THR A 4 9.85 9.61 -29.86
CA THR A 4 10.57 10.85 -29.61
C THR A 4 10.26 11.32 -28.19
N THR A 5 11.27 11.33 -27.32
CA THR A 5 11.22 12.01 -26.02
C THR A 5 11.47 13.50 -26.20
N LEU A 6 10.52 14.33 -25.74
CA LEU A 6 10.68 15.79 -25.69
C LEU A 6 11.37 16.20 -24.38
N PRO A 7 12.24 17.23 -24.39
CA PRO A 7 12.90 17.71 -23.20
C PRO A 7 11.98 18.70 -22.44
N ILE A 8 11.76 18.44 -21.15
CA ILE A 8 11.13 19.42 -20.25
C ILE A 8 12.24 20.26 -19.62
N LYS A 9 12.34 21.52 -20.04
CA LYS A 9 13.10 22.57 -19.32
C LYS A 9 12.22 23.09 -18.17
N GLY A 10 12.77 23.15 -16.95
CA GLY A 10 12.22 23.97 -15.85
C GLY A 10 12.46 25.48 -16.10
N PRO A 11 12.20 26.38 -15.12
CA PRO A 11 11.82 26.15 -13.72
C PRO A 11 10.56 26.93 -13.28
N HIS A 12 9.75 26.38 -12.35
CA HIS A 12 8.81 27.18 -11.57
C HIS A 12 8.98 26.90 -10.07
N ARG A 13 9.94 27.61 -9.48
CA ARG A 13 9.93 27.98 -8.06
C ARG A 13 8.87 29.07 -7.88
N SER A 14 7.66 28.71 -7.43
CA SER A 14 6.74 29.58 -6.67
C SER A 14 5.37 28.89 -6.50
N PHE A 15 5.27 27.86 -5.65
CA PHE A 15 3.96 27.39 -5.16
C PHE A 15 4.03 26.66 -3.80
N LEU A 16 5.15 26.76 -3.08
CA LEU A 16 5.38 26.10 -1.78
C LEU A 16 5.30 27.07 -0.59
N GLN A 17 4.48 28.13 -0.67
CA GLN A 17 4.36 29.10 0.43
C GLN A 17 2.93 29.59 0.71
N ALA A 18 1.92 28.81 0.31
CA ALA A 18 0.53 29.06 0.67
C ALA A 18 -0.14 27.75 1.07
N LEU A 19 0.13 27.30 2.29
CA LEU A 19 -0.72 26.40 3.11
C LEU A 19 -0.18 26.19 4.55
N ALA A 20 0.85 26.94 4.96
CA ALA A 20 1.31 27.00 6.35
C ALA A 20 1.01 28.38 6.93
N SER A 21 -0.28 28.74 7.02
CA SER A 21 -0.84 29.82 7.86
C SER A 21 -2.32 29.97 7.53
N SER A 22 -3.19 29.16 8.13
CA SER A 22 -4.57 29.55 8.33
C SER A 22 -4.99 29.09 9.71
N VAL A 23 -5.34 30.09 10.50
CA VAL A 23 -5.76 30.07 11.89
C VAL A 23 -6.99 29.17 12.02
N PHE A 24 -6.91 28.09 12.79
CA PHE A 24 -8.09 27.40 13.30
C PHE A 24 -8.78 28.30 14.33
N SER A 25 -9.59 29.24 13.84
CA SER A 25 -10.61 29.90 14.66
C SER A 25 -11.71 28.88 14.94
N HIS A 26 -12.00 28.71 16.23
CA HIS A 26 -13.03 27.82 16.76
C HIS A 26 -14.41 28.09 16.13
N GLY A 27 -14.85 27.18 15.26
CA GLY A 27 -16.25 27.04 14.88
C GLY A 27 -16.83 25.81 15.56
N ARG A 28 -17.63 26.00 16.61
CA ARG A 28 -18.47 24.93 17.17
C ARG A 28 -19.49 24.55 16.11
N TYR A 29 -19.31 23.38 15.48
CA TYR A 29 -20.37 22.74 14.70
C TYR A 29 -21.06 21.72 15.60
N THR A 30 -22.15 22.14 16.23
CA THR A 30 -23.14 21.21 16.75
C THR A 30 -24.15 20.98 15.64
N ASP A 31 -24.06 19.83 14.95
CA ASP A 31 -25.26 19.29 14.34
C ASP A 31 -25.24 17.76 14.33
N LYS A 32 -26.33 17.18 14.85
CA LYS A 32 -26.53 15.75 15.03
C LYS A 32 -27.05 15.17 13.73
N GLY A 33 -26.17 14.73 12.85
CA GLY A 33 -26.52 14.00 11.62
C GLY A 33 -26.18 12.52 11.71
N ARG A 34 -27.14 11.68 12.12
CA ARG A 34 -27.09 10.22 11.91
C ARG A 34 -27.03 9.93 10.40
N PHE A 35 -25.88 9.53 9.87
CA PHE A 35 -25.82 8.83 8.59
C PHE A 35 -26.02 7.34 8.84
N ALA A 36 -27.30 6.95 8.92
CA ALA A 36 -27.72 5.57 8.76
C ALA A 36 -27.97 5.33 7.26
N ASP A 37 -27.46 4.20 6.76
CA ASP A 37 -27.78 3.63 5.46
C ASP A 37 -29.30 3.69 5.21
N ARG A 38 -29.72 4.42 4.18
CA ARG A 38 -31.06 4.31 3.59
C ARG A 38 -30.93 4.04 2.09
N VAL A 39 -31.14 2.77 1.78
CA VAL A 39 -31.58 2.28 0.47
C VAL A 39 -33.05 1.83 0.65
N SER A 40 -33.98 2.43 -0.10
CA SER A 40 -35.34 1.93 -0.46
C SER A 40 -36.04 3.02 -1.30
N ASP A 41 -36.29 2.80 -2.60
CA ASP A 41 -37.52 2.24 -3.24
C ASP A 41 -38.68 3.27 -3.30
N ALA A 42 -39.45 3.51 -4.36
CA ALA A 42 -39.61 2.93 -5.70
C ALA A 42 -40.51 3.87 -6.55
N ALA A 43 -40.49 3.71 -7.88
CA ALA A 43 -41.65 3.95 -8.75
C ALA A 43 -41.86 2.71 -9.64
N PRO A 44 -43.10 2.31 -9.96
CA PRO A 44 -43.39 0.98 -10.49
C PRO A 44 -43.29 0.95 -12.02
N GLY A 45 -42.81 -0.16 -12.59
CA GLY A 45 -42.96 -0.38 -14.03
C GLY A 45 -42.09 -1.49 -14.60
N ASN A 46 -42.71 -2.66 -14.75
CA ASN A 46 -42.42 -3.70 -15.73
C ASN A 46 -41.17 -4.58 -15.53
N SER A 47 -41.42 -5.80 -15.06
CA SER A 47 -40.63 -6.99 -15.44
C SER A 47 -40.90 -7.30 -16.92
N PRO A 48 -39.92 -7.85 -17.69
CA PRO A 48 -39.64 -9.27 -17.55
C PRO A 48 -38.16 -9.69 -17.70
N THR A 49 -37.83 -10.79 -16.99
CA THR A 49 -36.94 -11.88 -17.43
C THR A 49 -35.60 -11.55 -18.10
N SER A 50 -34.50 -11.64 -17.36
CA SER A 50 -33.48 -12.69 -17.58
C SER A 50 -32.45 -12.60 -16.44
N SER A 51 -32.33 -13.68 -15.67
CA SER A 51 -31.32 -13.83 -14.62
C SER A 51 -29.97 -14.13 -15.25
N GLN A 52 -29.41 -13.17 -16.00
CA GLN A 52 -27.97 -13.14 -16.20
C GLN A 52 -27.36 -12.73 -14.86
N SER A 53 -26.91 -13.75 -14.12
CA SER A 53 -25.98 -13.58 -13.01
C SER A 53 -24.83 -12.70 -13.50
N LEU A 54 -24.88 -11.41 -13.14
CA LEU A 54 -23.74 -10.51 -13.15
C LEU A 54 -22.77 -11.09 -12.12
N ARG A 55 -22.05 -12.14 -12.52
CA ARG A 55 -20.78 -12.46 -11.91
C ARG A 55 -19.95 -11.22 -12.15
N SER A 56 -19.85 -10.37 -11.11
CA SER A 56 -18.74 -9.42 -10.98
C SER A 56 -17.52 -10.17 -11.50
N PRO A 57 -16.82 -9.66 -12.53
CA PRO A 57 -15.68 -10.36 -13.09
C PRO A 57 -14.81 -10.70 -11.89
N ALA A 58 -14.74 -12.00 -11.56
CA ALA A 58 -13.85 -12.48 -10.54
C ALA A 58 -12.50 -12.01 -11.05
N TYR A 59 -12.00 -10.93 -10.44
CA TYR A 59 -10.74 -10.30 -10.79
C TYR A 59 -9.76 -11.45 -10.90
N ASP A 60 -9.34 -11.79 -12.10
CA ASP A 60 -8.47 -12.92 -12.37
C ASP A 60 -7.05 -12.52 -11.93
N GLN A 61 -6.88 -12.42 -10.60
CA GLN A 61 -5.70 -11.88 -9.94
C GLN A 61 -4.46 -12.71 -10.23
N VAL A 62 -4.65 -13.94 -10.71
CA VAL A 62 -3.63 -14.95 -10.93
C VAL A 62 -2.94 -14.73 -12.27
N ALA A 63 -3.67 -14.26 -13.28
CA ALA A 63 -3.14 -13.97 -14.61
C ALA A 63 -2.58 -12.55 -14.78
N ARG A 64 -2.83 -11.65 -13.81
CA ARG A 64 -2.32 -10.28 -13.88
C ARG A 64 -0.83 -10.26 -13.56
N SER A 65 -0.02 -9.73 -14.49
CA SER A 65 1.38 -9.40 -14.22
C SER A 65 1.44 -8.34 -13.11
N ILE A 66 1.82 -8.77 -11.91
CA ILE A 66 2.08 -7.88 -10.78
C ILE A 66 3.43 -7.23 -11.02
N THR A 67 3.39 -6.00 -11.51
CA THR A 67 4.60 -5.17 -11.66
C THR A 67 4.83 -4.44 -10.34
N CYS A 68 6.02 -4.57 -9.77
CA CYS A 68 6.39 -3.72 -8.65
C CYS A 68 6.65 -2.32 -9.17
N LEU A 69 5.72 -1.39 -8.96
CA LEU A 69 5.91 0.00 -9.35
C LEU A 69 6.60 0.72 -8.19
N PRO A 70 7.88 1.12 -8.31
CA PRO A 70 8.46 2.04 -7.36
C PRO A 70 7.69 3.37 -7.49
N LEU A 71 7.00 3.78 -6.43
CA LEU A 71 6.26 5.05 -6.36
C LEU A 71 7.10 6.15 -5.71
N LEU A 72 8.40 5.92 -5.65
CA LEU A 72 9.39 6.84 -5.12
C LEU A 72 9.82 7.81 -6.21
N ASP A 73 9.85 9.09 -5.87
CA ASP A 73 10.67 10.04 -6.60
C ASP A 73 12.15 9.69 -6.38
N THR A 74 12.73 8.95 -7.32
CA THR A 74 14.10 8.43 -7.22
C THR A 74 15.16 9.53 -7.29
N VAL A 75 14.79 10.74 -7.71
CA VAL A 75 15.73 11.86 -7.90
C VAL A 75 16.29 12.36 -6.56
N ASN A 76 15.50 12.28 -5.50
CA ASN A 76 15.82 12.83 -4.18
C ASN A 76 16.37 11.81 -3.19
N LEU A 77 16.67 10.59 -3.63
CA LEU A 77 17.24 9.56 -2.77
C LEU A 77 18.76 9.76 -2.63
N ASP A 78 19.32 9.44 -1.46
CA ASP A 78 20.77 9.26 -1.34
C ASP A 78 21.22 7.88 -1.89
N ASP A 79 22.53 7.62 -1.93
CA ASP A 79 23.05 6.36 -2.48
C ASP A 79 22.63 5.13 -1.68
N ARG A 80 22.50 5.26 -0.36
CA ARG A 80 22.06 4.17 0.52
C ARG A 80 20.59 3.88 0.28
N GLN A 81 19.74 4.91 0.22
CA GLN A 81 18.32 4.80 -0.08
C GLN A 81 18.06 4.22 -1.48
N ARG A 82 18.88 4.59 -2.48
CA ARG A 82 18.84 3.96 -3.81
C ARG A 82 19.18 2.47 -3.74
N ALA A 83 20.23 2.09 -3.01
CA ALA A 83 20.59 0.68 -2.84
C ALA A 83 19.50 -0.12 -2.12
N ASP A 84 18.93 0.45 -1.04
CA ASP A 84 17.80 -0.12 -0.30
C ASP A 84 16.58 -0.29 -1.20
N LEU A 85 16.27 0.72 -2.04
CA LEU A 85 15.20 0.66 -3.02
C LEU A 85 15.38 -0.51 -4.00
N VAL A 86 16.55 -0.60 -4.64
CA VAL A 86 16.84 -1.65 -5.63
C VAL A 86 16.72 -3.05 -5.01
N ILE A 87 17.32 -3.26 -3.85
CA ILE A 87 17.30 -4.55 -3.15
C ILE A 87 15.87 -4.93 -2.74
N GLY A 88 15.13 -4.00 -2.13
CA GLY A 88 13.76 -4.25 -1.69
C GLY A 88 12.79 -4.48 -2.85
N THR A 89 12.90 -3.73 -3.95
CA THR A 89 12.11 -3.97 -5.16
C THR A 89 12.37 -5.36 -5.72
N ALA A 90 13.64 -5.78 -5.81
CA ALA A 90 13.97 -7.12 -6.27
C ALA A 90 13.36 -8.22 -5.37
N ALA A 91 13.38 -8.03 -4.05
CA ALA A 91 12.77 -8.97 -3.11
C ALA A 91 11.23 -9.04 -3.26
N VAL A 92 10.55 -7.90 -3.42
CA VAL A 92 9.09 -7.85 -3.63
C VAL A 92 8.70 -8.52 -4.95
N GLU A 93 9.43 -8.23 -6.04
CA GLU A 93 9.17 -8.88 -7.32
C GLU A 93 9.41 -10.39 -7.27
N ALA A 94 10.50 -10.83 -6.65
CA ALA A 94 10.80 -12.25 -6.50
C ALA A 94 9.73 -12.96 -5.66
N ALA A 95 9.21 -12.32 -4.61
CA ALA A 95 8.11 -12.85 -3.83
C ALA A 95 6.86 -13.08 -4.68
N TRP A 96 6.46 -12.09 -5.48
CA TRP A 96 5.29 -12.21 -6.36
C TRP A 96 5.48 -13.22 -7.49
N LYS A 97 6.68 -13.29 -8.09
CA LYS A 97 7.02 -14.32 -9.09
C LYS A 97 6.97 -15.73 -8.48
N ALA A 98 7.49 -15.91 -7.27
CA ALA A 98 7.41 -17.19 -6.56
C ALA A 98 5.96 -17.58 -6.26
N VAL A 99 5.12 -16.61 -5.87
CA VAL A 99 3.67 -16.80 -5.68
C VAL A 99 2.99 -17.24 -6.98
N GLN A 100 3.24 -16.55 -8.09
CA GLN A 100 2.63 -16.87 -9.39
C GLN A 100 3.07 -18.24 -9.92
N ALA A 101 4.31 -18.65 -9.61
CA ALA A 101 4.84 -19.95 -10.04
C ALA A 101 4.35 -21.14 -9.18
N ASP A 102 3.82 -20.90 -7.97
CA ASP A 102 3.41 -21.95 -7.05
C ASP A 102 1.91 -22.26 -7.18
N ALA A 103 1.59 -23.40 -7.81
CA ALA A 103 0.22 -23.84 -8.07
C ALA A 103 -0.65 -23.95 -6.82
N ARG A 104 -0.07 -24.11 -5.61
CA ARG A 104 -0.82 -24.14 -4.35
C ARG A 104 -1.48 -22.80 -4.05
N TRP A 105 -0.96 -21.70 -4.60
CA TRP A 105 -1.46 -20.35 -4.40
C TRP A 105 -2.29 -19.83 -5.57
N ALA A 106 -2.41 -20.59 -6.66
CA ALA A 106 -3.14 -20.18 -7.87
C ALA A 106 -4.61 -19.84 -7.59
N ASN A 107 -5.23 -20.35 -6.53
CA ASN A 107 -6.63 -20.04 -6.19
C ASN A 107 -6.77 -19.13 -4.96
N HIS A 108 -5.67 -18.57 -4.45
CA HIS A 108 -5.67 -17.74 -3.25
C HIS A 108 -5.46 -16.27 -3.60
N SER A 109 -6.35 -15.40 -3.11
CA SER A 109 -6.19 -13.95 -3.19
C SER A 109 -5.11 -13.48 -2.21
N LEU A 110 -3.84 -13.73 -2.50
CA LEU A 110 -2.71 -13.31 -1.65
C LEU A 110 -2.59 -11.80 -1.51
N MET A 111 -3.18 -11.03 -2.43
CA MET A 111 -3.32 -9.58 -2.27
C MET A 111 -4.00 -9.23 -0.94
N ARG A 112 -4.86 -10.09 -0.37
CA ARG A 112 -5.54 -9.86 0.91
C ARG A 112 -4.77 -10.36 2.15
N ASN A 113 -3.57 -10.90 1.97
CA ASN A 113 -2.79 -11.54 3.03
C ASN A 113 -1.50 -10.74 3.31
N CYS A 114 -1.65 -9.48 3.74
CA CYS A 114 -0.52 -8.56 3.97
C CYS A 114 0.51 -9.12 4.96
N ILE A 115 0.08 -9.81 6.03
CA ILE A 115 0.99 -10.46 6.99
C ILE A 115 1.90 -11.47 6.28
N LEU A 116 1.33 -12.37 5.47
CA LEU A 116 2.08 -13.43 4.79
C LEU A 116 3.11 -12.84 3.83
N LEU A 117 2.67 -11.93 2.95
CA LEU A 117 3.54 -11.36 1.92
C LEU A 117 4.63 -10.46 2.51
N ALA A 118 4.33 -9.64 3.52
CA ALA A 118 5.34 -8.84 4.20
C ALA A 118 6.40 -9.71 4.88
N LEU A 119 6.01 -10.81 5.53
CA LEU A 119 6.96 -11.74 6.15
C LEU A 119 7.79 -12.51 5.13
N ILE A 120 7.21 -12.91 3.99
CA ILE A 120 7.97 -13.51 2.88
C ILE A 120 9.02 -12.53 2.37
N VAL A 121 8.65 -11.28 2.11
CA VAL A 121 9.59 -10.26 1.61
C VAL A 121 10.71 -10.00 2.63
N ARG A 122 10.38 -9.85 3.93
CA ARG A 122 11.38 -9.72 4.99
C ARG A 122 12.35 -10.91 5.00
N ASP A 123 11.84 -12.13 4.92
CA ASP A 123 12.68 -13.33 4.94
C ASP A 123 13.56 -13.47 3.69
N ILE A 124 13.08 -13.04 2.51
CA ILE A 124 13.89 -12.97 1.30
C ILE A 124 15.02 -11.96 1.51
N LEU A 125 14.72 -10.77 2.04
CA LEU A 125 15.72 -9.75 2.36
C LEU A 125 16.76 -10.28 3.35
N HIS A 126 16.34 -11.01 4.39
CA HIS A 126 17.24 -11.69 5.31
C HIS A 126 18.13 -12.70 4.58
N GLY A 127 17.56 -13.50 3.67
CA GLY A 127 18.29 -14.43 2.81
C GLY A 127 19.26 -13.77 1.82
N MET A 128 19.06 -12.47 1.52
CA MET A 128 19.97 -11.62 0.75
C MET A 128 21.03 -10.91 1.62
N GLY A 129 21.05 -11.16 2.93
CA GLY A 129 21.98 -10.55 3.88
C GLY A 129 21.52 -9.24 4.52
N ARG A 130 20.29 -8.77 4.22
CA ARG A 130 19.71 -7.55 4.82
C ARG A 130 18.95 -7.87 6.10
N LEU A 131 19.69 -8.26 7.14
CA LEU A 131 19.15 -8.63 8.46
C LEU A 131 18.46 -7.46 9.19
N ASP A 132 18.71 -6.22 8.74
CA ASP A 132 18.05 -5.01 9.23
C ASP A 132 16.60 -4.86 8.73
N ALA A 133 16.15 -5.70 7.80
CA ALA A 133 14.77 -5.67 7.33
C ALA A 133 13.80 -6.10 8.45
N VAL A 134 12.76 -5.29 8.68
CA VAL A 134 11.73 -5.55 9.70
C VAL A 134 10.33 -5.44 9.11
N VAL A 135 9.35 -6.12 9.68
CA VAL A 135 7.94 -5.90 9.37
C VAL A 135 7.34 -4.88 10.34
N MET A 136 6.40 -4.06 9.87
CA MET A 136 5.76 -3.04 10.69
C MET A 136 4.24 -3.07 10.49
N PRO A 137 3.45 -3.14 11.58
CA PRO A 137 2.02 -2.91 11.50
C PRO A 137 1.75 -1.41 11.37
N VAL A 138 0.98 -1.03 10.36
CA VAL A 138 0.66 0.36 10.01
C VAL A 138 -0.82 0.49 9.67
N GLY A 139 -1.34 1.72 9.72
CA GLY A 139 -2.56 2.07 9.01
C GLY A 139 -2.26 2.59 7.61
N ALA A 140 -3.25 2.56 6.73
CA ALA A 140 -3.15 3.13 5.39
C ALA A 140 -4.46 3.82 5.01
N GLN A 141 -4.38 5.04 4.51
CA GLN A 141 -5.53 5.82 4.05
C GLN A 141 -5.32 6.27 2.61
N LEU A 142 -6.29 5.98 1.75
CA LEU A 142 -6.36 6.50 0.39
C LEU A 142 -7.48 7.53 0.30
N LEU A 143 -7.12 8.78 0.00
CA LEU A 143 -8.04 9.87 -0.29
C LEU A 143 -8.08 10.13 -1.79
N ARG A 144 -9.28 10.37 -2.32
CA ARG A 144 -9.50 10.85 -3.69
C ARG A 144 -9.98 12.29 -3.66
N TYR A 145 -9.33 13.16 -4.40
CA TYR A 145 -9.70 14.55 -4.57
C TYR A 145 -10.23 14.83 -5.97
N TYR A 146 -11.22 15.70 -6.05
CA TYR A 146 -11.74 16.27 -7.30
C TYR A 146 -11.86 17.78 -7.13
N ASN A 147 -11.19 18.54 -8.00
CA ASN A 147 -11.12 20.00 -7.91
C ASN A 147 -10.66 20.50 -6.52
N GLY A 148 -9.70 19.81 -5.92
CA GLY A 148 -9.15 20.15 -4.59
C GLY A 148 -9.97 19.64 -3.39
N GLU A 149 -11.18 19.14 -3.61
CA GLU A 149 -12.08 18.68 -2.54
C GLU A 149 -12.03 17.15 -2.36
N PRO A 150 -11.98 16.63 -1.12
CA PRO A 150 -12.02 15.19 -0.87
C PRO A 150 -13.39 14.63 -1.24
N SER A 151 -13.39 13.61 -2.11
CA SER A 151 -14.61 12.96 -2.63
C SER A 151 -14.80 11.54 -2.09
N ASN A 152 -13.71 10.81 -1.82
CA ASN A 152 -13.77 9.46 -1.26
C ASN A 152 -12.59 9.21 -0.32
N VAL A 153 -12.84 8.33 0.65
CA VAL A 153 -11.84 7.84 1.58
C VAL A 153 -11.92 6.31 1.68
N LEU A 154 -10.76 5.67 1.78
CA LEU A 154 -10.62 4.28 2.15
C LEU A 154 -9.54 4.19 3.23
N THR A 155 -9.86 3.60 4.37
CA THR A 155 -8.92 3.47 5.50
C THR A 155 -8.79 2.02 5.94
N ILE A 156 -7.55 1.54 6.05
CA ILE A 156 -7.16 0.30 6.73
C ILE A 156 -6.54 0.69 8.08
N GLY A 157 -6.92 0.00 9.15
CA GLY A 157 -6.48 0.36 10.51
C GLY A 157 -7.35 1.43 11.19
N SER A 158 -8.57 1.65 10.69
CA SER A 158 -9.49 2.64 11.27
C SER A 158 -9.94 2.22 12.68
N PRO A 159 -9.93 3.13 13.68
CA PRO A 159 -10.53 2.89 14.99
C PRO A 159 -11.98 2.37 14.91
N ASP A 160 -12.76 2.84 13.94
CA ASP A 160 -14.16 2.47 13.71
C ASP A 160 -14.39 1.08 13.13
N ALA A 161 -13.36 0.43 12.58
CA ALA A 161 -13.57 -0.81 11.87
C ALA A 161 -14.19 -1.87 12.82
N PRO A 162 -15.21 -2.62 12.37
CA PRO A 162 -15.83 -3.65 13.18
C PRO A 162 -14.79 -4.71 13.56
N VAL A 163 -14.89 -5.21 14.78
CA VAL A 163 -14.06 -6.34 15.22
C VAL A 163 -14.64 -7.62 14.64
N LEU A 164 -13.97 -8.18 13.65
CA LEU A 164 -14.38 -9.43 13.02
C LEU A 164 -13.48 -10.59 13.49
N PRO A 165 -14.04 -11.78 13.77
CA PRO A 165 -13.24 -12.95 14.11
C PRO A 165 -12.23 -13.28 13.01
N ASN A 166 -10.98 -13.54 13.41
CA ASN A 166 -9.86 -13.84 12.51
C ASN A 166 -9.50 -12.73 11.50
N ALA A 167 -10.01 -11.52 11.68
CA ALA A 167 -9.61 -10.37 10.89
C ALA A 167 -8.65 -9.48 11.70
N TRP A 168 -7.68 -8.93 10.99
CA TRP A 168 -6.70 -8.02 11.56
C TRP A 168 -6.95 -6.62 11.03
N ASN A 169 -7.26 -5.67 11.93
CA ASN A 169 -7.53 -4.29 11.56
C ASN A 169 -6.25 -3.45 11.55
N ALA A 170 -5.35 -3.83 10.64
CA ALA A 170 -4.11 -3.12 10.35
C ALA A 170 -3.58 -3.61 9.01
N HIS A 171 -2.50 -2.99 8.57
CA HIS A 171 -1.76 -3.37 7.38
C HIS A 171 -0.32 -3.73 7.76
N MET A 172 0.28 -4.70 7.07
CA MET A 172 1.67 -5.10 7.32
C MET A 172 2.55 -4.69 6.15
N VAL A 173 3.62 -3.96 6.45
CA VAL A 173 4.61 -3.50 5.47
C VAL A 173 6.01 -3.94 5.91
N VAL A 174 6.99 -3.85 5.02
CA VAL A 174 8.40 -4.17 5.30
C VAL A 174 9.21 -2.88 5.28
N LYS A 175 10.08 -2.67 6.26
CA LYS A 175 11.01 -1.55 6.33
C LYS A 175 12.46 -2.05 6.22
N ILE A 176 13.26 -1.32 5.46
CA ILE A 176 14.70 -1.51 5.28
C ILE A 176 15.33 -0.12 5.17
N GLY A 177 16.26 0.22 6.07
CA GLY A 177 16.73 1.61 6.19
C GLY A 177 15.56 2.58 6.36
N ASP A 178 15.47 3.57 5.47
CA ASP A 178 14.38 4.55 5.45
C ASP A 178 13.31 4.25 4.38
N ILE A 179 13.35 3.09 3.74
CA ILE A 179 12.37 2.70 2.71
C ILE A 179 11.35 1.72 3.28
N LEU A 180 10.08 2.00 3.02
CA LEU A 180 8.92 1.18 3.33
C LEU A 180 8.43 0.51 2.03
N PHE A 181 8.31 -0.80 2.06
CA PHE A 181 7.76 -1.64 0.99
C PHE A 181 6.42 -2.21 1.43
N ASP A 182 5.40 -1.94 0.63
CA ASP A 182 4.07 -2.52 0.75
C ASP A 182 3.87 -3.52 -0.39
N PRO A 183 4.07 -4.83 -0.15
CA PRO A 183 3.85 -5.85 -1.17
C PRO A 183 2.37 -6.05 -1.51
N THR A 184 1.45 -5.42 -0.78
CA THR A 184 0.00 -5.64 -0.85
C THR A 184 -0.78 -4.32 -0.94
N CYS A 185 -0.17 -3.26 -1.49
CA CYS A 185 -0.82 -1.96 -1.70
C CYS A 185 -2.14 -2.10 -2.49
N GLY A 186 -2.21 -3.11 -3.36
CA GLY A 186 -3.39 -3.46 -4.14
C GLY A 186 -4.63 -3.80 -3.31
N GLN A 187 -4.54 -4.02 -1.99
CA GLN A 187 -5.73 -4.09 -1.11
C GLN A 187 -6.58 -2.82 -1.16
N THR A 188 -5.94 -1.69 -1.49
CA THR A 188 -6.62 -0.41 -1.66
C THR A 188 -7.25 -0.22 -3.03
N GLN A 189 -7.02 -1.13 -3.99
CA GLN A 189 -7.63 -1.04 -5.31
C GLN A 189 -9.16 -1.07 -5.21
N ARG A 190 -9.77 -0.13 -5.92
CA ARG A 190 -11.21 -0.05 -6.20
C ARG A 190 -11.36 0.24 -7.69
N HIS A 191 -12.55 -0.02 -8.23
CA HIS A 191 -12.87 0.26 -9.64
C HIS A 191 -12.59 1.72 -10.04
N TRP A 192 -12.55 2.64 -9.07
CA TRP A 192 -12.39 4.07 -9.28
C TRP A 192 -11.00 4.64 -8.98
N ASN A 193 -10.01 3.88 -8.50
CA ASN A 193 -8.68 4.43 -8.19
C ASN A 193 -7.53 3.79 -8.98
N ALA A 194 -7.64 2.50 -9.32
CA ALA A 194 -6.53 1.72 -9.84
C ALA A 194 -5.21 1.95 -9.08
N ALA A 195 -5.28 1.92 -7.75
CA ALA A 195 -4.11 1.93 -6.88
C ALA A 195 -3.10 0.85 -7.34
N PRO A 196 -1.78 1.05 -7.17
CA PRO A 196 -0.79 0.07 -7.60
C PRO A 196 -0.87 -1.20 -6.75
N ASP A 197 -0.43 -2.33 -7.31
CA ASP A 197 -0.47 -3.63 -6.63
C ASP A 197 0.53 -3.69 -5.47
N THR A 198 1.69 -3.04 -5.63
CA THR A 198 2.71 -2.87 -4.60
C THR A 198 3.17 -1.41 -4.54
N ALA A 199 3.84 -1.03 -3.47
CA ALA A 199 4.46 0.29 -3.34
C ALA A 199 5.81 0.21 -2.63
N ALA A 200 6.69 1.14 -2.99
CA ALA A 200 7.87 1.50 -2.21
C ALA A 200 7.76 2.99 -1.89
N LEU A 201 8.07 3.39 -0.66
CA LEU A 201 7.97 4.76 -0.18
C LEU A 201 9.14 5.12 0.74
N LEU A 202 9.51 6.39 0.77
CA LEU A 202 10.50 6.91 1.70
C LEU A 202 9.77 7.28 2.98
N LEU A 203 10.28 6.83 4.12
CA LEU A 203 9.83 7.28 5.42
C LEU A 203 10.21 8.76 5.59
N ARG A 204 9.22 9.57 5.94
CA ARG A 204 9.43 10.99 6.19
C ARG A 204 8.91 11.30 7.59
N PRO A 205 9.79 11.66 8.53
CA PRO A 205 9.38 12.04 9.89
C PRO A 205 8.38 13.20 9.91
N GLU A 206 8.41 14.06 8.89
CA GLU A 206 7.62 15.28 8.79
C GLU A 206 6.39 15.14 7.86
N CYS A 207 5.86 13.93 7.66
CA CYS A 207 4.65 13.74 6.85
C CYS A 207 3.38 14.35 7.47
N GLY A 208 3.45 14.86 8.70
CA GLY A 208 2.34 15.48 9.41
C GLY A 208 1.37 14.46 10.00
N LYS A 209 0.09 14.81 10.02
CA LYS A 209 -0.98 14.00 10.62
C LYS A 209 -2.00 13.57 9.56
N VAL A 210 -2.58 12.40 9.73
CA VAL A 210 -3.74 11.91 8.97
C VAL A 210 -4.98 12.05 9.84
N SER A 211 -6.02 12.72 9.32
CA SER A 211 -7.32 12.74 9.97
C SER A 211 -8.01 11.38 9.84
N LEU A 212 -8.44 10.84 10.97
CA LEU A 212 -9.26 9.64 11.09
C LEU A 212 -10.69 10.03 11.50
N PHE A 213 -11.16 11.19 11.01
CA PHE A 213 -12.48 11.77 11.30
C PHE A 213 -12.72 11.92 12.81
N GLU A 214 -13.77 11.28 13.33
CA GLU A 214 -14.21 11.42 14.73
C GLU A 214 -13.19 10.87 15.75
N HIS A 215 -12.21 10.09 15.30
CA HIS A 215 -11.19 9.47 16.16
C HIS A 215 -9.89 10.27 16.25
N GLY A 216 -9.91 11.51 15.76
CA GLY A 216 -8.78 12.41 15.82
C GLY A 216 -7.77 12.13 14.73
N GLU A 217 -6.49 12.17 15.09
CA GLU A 217 -5.39 12.19 14.13
C GLU A 217 -4.36 11.09 14.44
N ALA A 218 -3.70 10.60 13.40
CA ALA A 218 -2.57 9.68 13.52
C ALA A 218 -1.32 10.25 12.85
N ASP A 219 -0.14 9.89 13.36
CA ASP A 219 1.15 10.29 12.80
C ASP A 219 1.39 9.63 11.44
N ALA A 220 1.47 10.46 10.39
CA ALA A 220 1.80 10.01 9.05
C ALA A 220 3.29 9.65 8.98
N ILE A 221 3.62 8.52 8.35
CA ILE A 221 5.01 8.03 8.24
C ILE A 221 5.53 8.05 6.80
N ALA A 222 4.64 7.92 5.82
CA ALA A 222 4.98 7.97 4.41
C ALA A 222 3.73 8.33 3.58
N GLN A 223 3.93 9.00 2.46
CA GLN A 223 2.86 9.38 1.55
C GLN A 223 3.33 9.31 0.10
N PHE A 224 2.46 8.90 -0.81
CA PHE A 224 2.63 9.15 -2.23
C PHE A 224 1.35 9.71 -2.85
N ARG A 225 1.51 10.38 -3.98
CA ARG A 225 0.41 10.95 -4.76
C ARG A 225 0.47 10.46 -6.18
N TYR A 226 -0.69 10.26 -6.79
CA TYR A 226 -0.81 9.95 -8.21
C TYR A 226 -2.09 10.59 -8.77
N ASN A 227 -2.07 10.92 -10.05
CA ASN A 227 -3.24 11.45 -10.76
C ASN A 227 -3.76 10.40 -11.73
N ARG A 228 -5.09 10.28 -11.83
CA ARG A 228 -5.73 9.43 -12.83
C ARG A 228 -7.10 9.98 -13.20
N ALA A 229 -7.37 10.10 -14.50
CA ALA A 229 -8.68 10.49 -15.02
C ALA A 229 -9.23 11.80 -14.42
N GLY A 230 -8.35 12.78 -14.18
CA GLY A 230 -8.74 14.08 -13.60
C GLY A 230 -8.95 14.08 -12.08
N TYR A 231 -8.63 12.98 -11.39
CA TYR A 231 -8.65 12.89 -9.94
C TYR A 231 -7.24 12.79 -9.38
N ASP A 232 -7.02 13.44 -8.24
CA ASP A 232 -5.80 13.30 -7.46
C ASP A 232 -6.02 12.30 -6.34
N TYR A 233 -5.06 11.40 -6.17
CA TYR A 233 -5.10 10.38 -5.14
C TYR A 233 -3.93 10.57 -4.20
N VAL A 234 -4.22 10.49 -2.90
CA VAL A 234 -3.21 10.61 -1.85
C VAL A 234 -3.29 9.37 -0.99
N MET A 235 -2.24 8.54 -1.05
CA MET A 235 -2.10 7.37 -0.21
C MET A 235 -1.13 7.70 0.92
N THR A 236 -1.59 7.59 2.16
CA THR A 236 -0.82 7.91 3.35
C THR A 236 -0.76 6.71 4.28
N TYR A 237 0.45 6.31 4.66
CA TYR A 237 0.71 5.33 5.70
C TYR A 237 0.89 6.07 7.03
N PHE A 238 0.37 5.51 8.11
CA PHE A 238 0.41 6.14 9.42
C PHE A 238 0.65 5.12 10.54
N HIS A 239 1.18 5.59 11.67
CA HIS A 239 1.25 4.80 12.89
C HIS A 239 -0.15 4.48 13.38
N LEU A 240 -0.42 3.21 13.71
CA LEU A 240 -1.70 2.83 14.29
C LEU A 240 -1.96 3.64 15.56
N THR A 241 -3.18 4.16 15.71
CA THR A 241 -3.63 4.77 16.97
C THR A 241 -3.55 3.73 18.10
N PRO A 242 -3.45 4.13 19.38
CA PRO A 242 -3.41 3.17 20.49
C PRO A 242 -4.59 2.15 20.47
N ALA A 243 -5.77 2.60 20.07
CA ALA A 243 -6.96 1.75 19.96
C ALA A 243 -6.85 0.71 18.83
N SER A 244 -6.32 1.09 17.66
CA SER A 244 -6.08 0.14 16.57
C SER A 244 -4.88 -0.75 16.85
N ALA A 245 -3.81 -0.23 17.45
CA ALA A 245 -2.61 -0.99 17.83
C ALA A 245 -2.95 -2.11 18.83
N LYS A 246 -3.77 -1.84 19.85
CA LYS A 246 -4.22 -2.86 20.81
C LYS A 246 -4.95 -4.03 20.13
N ARG A 247 -5.72 -3.75 19.08
CA ARG A 247 -6.44 -4.76 18.28
C ARG A 247 -5.55 -5.45 17.25
N ALA A 248 -4.38 -4.87 16.96
CA ALA A 248 -3.41 -5.42 16.04
C ALA A 248 -2.39 -6.37 16.71
N VAL A 249 -2.41 -6.49 18.05
CA VAL A 249 -1.54 -7.41 18.80
C VAL A 249 -1.84 -8.88 18.43
N GLY A 250 -0.81 -9.73 18.45
CA GLY A 250 -0.97 -11.17 18.26
C GLY A 250 -1.03 -11.63 16.81
N TRP A 251 -0.69 -10.75 15.86
CA TRP A 251 -0.55 -11.09 14.44
C TRP A 251 0.46 -12.23 14.24
N GLU A 252 1.43 -12.38 15.14
CA GLU A 252 2.44 -13.44 15.15
C GLU A 252 1.84 -14.84 15.28
N ALA A 253 0.65 -14.95 15.89
CA ALA A 253 -0.06 -16.20 16.05
C ALA A 253 -0.91 -16.59 14.82
N TYR A 254 -1.04 -15.71 13.82
CA TYR A 254 -1.83 -16.00 12.63
C TYR A 254 -1.15 -17.10 11.81
N LYS A 255 -1.95 -17.95 11.16
CA LYS A 255 -1.44 -19.04 10.29
C LYS A 255 -0.45 -18.51 9.23
N ASP A 256 -0.71 -17.31 8.74
CA ASP A 256 0.11 -16.61 7.75
C ASP A 256 1.49 -16.16 8.28
N ALA A 257 1.69 -16.09 9.60
CA ALA A 257 2.97 -15.79 10.21
C ALA A 257 3.91 -17.00 10.35
N LEU A 258 3.37 -18.22 10.26
CA LEU A 258 4.11 -19.46 10.53
C LEU A 258 5.26 -19.67 9.53
N PRO A 259 6.52 -19.87 9.99
CA PRO A 259 7.67 -20.09 9.11
C PRO A 259 7.48 -21.20 8.07
N LYS A 260 6.88 -22.32 8.48
CA LYS A 260 6.64 -23.47 7.60
C LYS A 260 5.75 -23.13 6.39
N ARG A 261 4.81 -22.20 6.55
CA ARG A 261 3.88 -21.79 5.48
C ARG A 261 4.57 -20.94 4.41
N ARG A 262 5.52 -20.11 4.83
CA ARG A 262 6.23 -19.15 3.96
C ARG A 262 7.54 -19.69 3.38
N ALA A 263 8.19 -20.65 4.05
CA ALA A 263 9.50 -21.17 3.63
C ALA A 263 9.59 -21.62 2.15
N PRO A 264 8.61 -22.33 1.56
CA PRO A 264 8.70 -22.73 0.16
C PRO A 264 8.73 -21.54 -0.82
N LEU A 265 7.93 -20.51 -0.55
CA LEU A 265 7.90 -19.29 -1.37
C LEU A 265 9.20 -18.50 -1.23
N VAL A 266 9.74 -18.40 -0.01
CA VAL A 266 11.03 -17.74 0.25
C VAL A 266 12.16 -18.47 -0.50
N GLN A 267 12.22 -19.80 -0.42
CA GLN A 267 13.24 -20.60 -1.12
C GLN A 267 13.17 -20.43 -2.64
N SER A 268 11.96 -20.49 -3.20
CA SER A 268 11.72 -20.29 -4.63
C SER A 268 12.15 -18.89 -5.08
N ALA A 269 11.76 -17.84 -4.34
CA ALA A 269 12.16 -16.47 -4.63
C ALA A 269 13.68 -16.25 -4.56
N LEU A 270 14.36 -16.80 -3.55
CA LEU A 270 15.81 -16.73 -3.44
C LEU A 270 16.52 -17.45 -4.59
N GLN A 271 15.98 -18.58 -5.06
CA GLN A 271 16.49 -19.27 -6.24
C GLN A 271 16.34 -18.42 -7.50
N MET A 272 15.19 -17.77 -7.70
CA MET A 272 14.97 -16.84 -8.82
C MET A 272 15.97 -15.68 -8.80
N LEU A 273 16.23 -15.12 -7.61
CA LEU A 273 17.19 -14.02 -7.45
C LEU A 273 18.63 -14.43 -7.76
N ARG A 274 19.05 -15.67 -7.45
CA ARG A 274 20.38 -16.17 -7.80
C ARG A 274 20.59 -16.35 -9.30
N ASN A 275 19.51 -16.62 -10.03
CA ASN A 275 19.55 -16.81 -11.49
C ASN A 275 19.59 -15.46 -12.24
N ILE A 276 19.12 -14.40 -11.60
CA ILE A 276 19.27 -13.03 -12.10
C ILE A 276 20.68 -12.60 -11.69
N GLN A 277 21.61 -12.49 -12.64
CA GLN A 277 22.87 -11.79 -12.37
C GLN A 277 22.52 -10.34 -12.00
N LEU A 278 22.32 -10.07 -10.71
CA LEU A 278 22.20 -8.70 -10.24
C LEU A 278 23.53 -8.02 -10.58
N PRO A 279 23.51 -6.79 -11.12
CA PRO A 279 24.72 -6.01 -11.30
C PRO A 279 25.46 -6.04 -9.98
N THR A 280 26.66 -6.62 -9.97
CA THR A 280 27.52 -6.63 -8.79
C THR A 280 27.92 -5.19 -8.59
N ALA A 281 27.08 -4.44 -7.85
CA ALA A 281 27.46 -3.15 -7.34
C ALA A 281 28.73 -3.43 -6.55
N ARG A 282 29.88 -2.94 -7.06
CA ARG A 282 31.14 -2.94 -6.34
C ARG A 282 30.89 -2.07 -5.10
N MET A 283 30.35 -2.67 -4.05
CA MET A 283 30.30 -2.05 -2.74
C MET A 283 31.76 -1.97 -2.32
N GLY A 284 32.37 -0.83 -2.62
CA GLY A 284 33.65 -0.46 -2.06
C GLY A 284 33.47 -0.46 -0.56
N VAL A 285 33.91 -1.54 0.08
CA VAL A 285 34.14 -1.57 1.51
C VAL A 285 35.26 -0.55 1.72
N ALA A 286 34.89 0.66 2.15
CA ALA A 286 35.87 1.59 2.67
C ALA A 286 36.51 0.91 3.90
N ALA A 287 37.80 0.58 3.75
CA ALA A 287 38.64 0.05 4.81
C ALA A 287 39.04 1.16 5.78
#